data_AF-A0A1G3X0G8-F1
#
_entry.id   AF-A0A1G3X0G8-F1
#
_cell.length_a   1.000
_cell.length_b   1.000
_cell.length_c   1.000
_cell.angle_alpha   90.00
_cell.angle_beta   90.00
_cell.angle_gamma   90.00
#
_symmetry.space_group_name_H-M   'P 1'
#
loop_
_entity.id
_entity.type
_entity.pdbx_description
1 polymer ?
#
loop_
_entity_poly.entity_id
_entity_poly.type
_entity_poly.pdbx_seq_one_letter_code
_entity_poly.pdbx_strand_id
1 'polypeptide(L)'
;MIYYFLALTIMSTLTYMMYAADKKKSINGEWRTKESTLLVSSVFFGAPGGLVAMYQLRHKTNHWYFVFINWLALIVQVTVFVYFLTL
;
A
#
# COMPACT_ATOMS: atom_id res chain seq x y z
N MET A 1 20.73 0.14 -5.69
CA MET A 1 19.67 -0.83 -6.06
C MET A 1 19.25 -1.79 -4.95
N ILE A 2 20.15 -2.57 -4.32
CA ILE A 2 19.77 -3.61 -3.34
C ILE A 2 18.95 -3.07 -2.14
N TYR A 3 19.39 -1.95 -1.55
CA TYR A 3 18.69 -1.32 -0.41
C TYR A 3 17.29 -0.83 -0.77
N TYR A 4 17.10 -0.35 -2.00
CA TYR A 4 15.80 0.10 -2.50
C TYR A 4 14.82 -1.08 -2.63
N PHE A 5 15.29 -2.20 -3.17
CA PHE A 5 14.51 -3.44 -3.26
C PHE A 5 14.13 -3.99 -1.87
N LEU A 6 15.06 -3.98 -0.92
CA LEU A 6 14.79 -4.37 0.47
C LEU A 6 13.74 -3.46 1.12
N ALA A 7 13.86 -2.14 0.93
CA ALA A 7 12.88 -1.19 1.45
C ALA A 7 11.48 -1.43 0.86
N LEU A 8 11.37 -1.62 -0.46
CA LEU A 8 10.09 -1.92 -1.13
C LEU A 8 9.44 -3.20 -0.62
N THR A 9 10.21 -4.29 -0.49
CA THR A 9 9.67 -5.59 -0.08
C THR A 9 9.20 -5.58 1.38
N ILE A 10 9.99 -4.99 2.28
CA ILE A 10 9.63 -4.85 3.70
C ILE A 10 8.41 -3.95 3.85
N MET A 11 8.42 -2.76 3.24
CA MET A 11 7.31 -1.80 3.37
C MET A 11 6.03 -2.29 2.69
N SER A 12 6.13 -2.99 1.57
CA SER A 12 4.97 -3.63 0.94
C SER A 12 4.36 -4.70 1.84
N THR A 13 5.19 -5.53 2.47
CA THR A 13 4.71 -6.57 3.39
C THR A 13 4.01 -5.96 4.62
N LEU A 14 4.62 -4.92 5.22
CA LEU A 14 4.03 -4.19 6.34
C LEU A 14 2.70 -3.53 5.95
N THR A 15 2.65 -2.87 4.80
CA THR A 15 1.43 -2.21 4.31
C THR A 15 0.33 -3.21 4.03
N TYR A 16 0.66 -4.37 3.43
CA TYR A 16 -0.30 -5.46 3.25
C TYR A 16 -0.88 -5.92 4.59
N MET A 17 -0.04 -6.14 5.61
CA MET A 17 -0.49 -6.53 6.94
C MET A 17 -1.38 -5.47 7.59
N MET A 18 -1.08 -4.18 7.40
CA MET A 18 -1.92 -3.08 7.92
C MET A 18 -3.32 -3.10 7.28
N TYR A 19 -3.41 -3.32 5.97
CA TYR A 19 -4.69 -3.42 5.26
C TYR A 19 -5.48 -4.67 5.70
N ALA A 20 -4.78 -5.80 5.87
CA ALA A 20 -5.37 -7.04 6.39
C ALA A 20 -5.89 -6.87 7.82
N ALA A 21 -5.13 -6.20 8.68
CA ALA A 21 -5.54 -5.89 10.05
C ALA A 21 -6.76 -4.96 10.07
N ASP A 22 -6.83 -3.94 9.21
CA ASP A 22 -8.02 -3.08 9.13
C ASP A 22 -9.26 -3.86 8.65
N LYS A 23 -9.09 -4.76 7.67
CA LYS A 23 -10.18 -5.64 7.24
C LYS A 23 -10.67 -6.53 8.38
N LYS A 24 -9.76 -7.14 9.15
CA LYS A 24 -10.12 -7.97 10.30
C LYS A 24 -10.87 -7.17 11.37
N LYS A 25 -10.39 -5.97 11.70
CA LYS A 25 -11.07 -5.05 12.63
C LYS A 25 -12.48 -4.70 12.15
N SER A 26 -12.68 -4.52 10.84
CA SER A 26 -14.01 -4.26 10.27
C SER A 26 -15.00 -5.41 10.42
N ILE A 27 -14.49 -6.65 10.39
CA ILE A 27 -15.31 -7.86 10.55
C ILE A 27 -15.67 -8.04 12.04
N ASN A 28 -14.71 -7.77 12.93
CA ASN A 28 -14.88 -7.90 14.37
C ASN A 28 -15.65 -6.75 15.04
N GLY A 29 -15.99 -5.69 14.30
CA GLY A 29 -16.63 -4.49 14.85
C GLY A 29 -15.69 -3.65 15.74
N GLU A 30 -14.38 -3.81 15.59
CA GLU A 30 -13.36 -3.09 16.36
C GLU A 30 -13.08 -1.70 15.76
N TRP A 31 -12.40 -0.85 16.54
CA TRP A 31 -11.99 0.47 16.09
C TRP A 31 -11.09 0.41 14.86
N ARG A 32 -11.53 1.06 13.77
CA ARG A 32 -10.85 1.04 12.47
C ARG A 32 -9.63 1.95 12.45
N THR A 33 -8.66 1.58 11.64
CA THR A 33 -7.46 2.39 11.41
C THR A 33 -7.84 3.61 10.56
N LYS A 34 -7.24 4.77 10.86
CA LYS A 34 -7.44 5.95 10.02
C LYS A 34 -6.99 5.67 8.60
N GLU A 35 -7.80 6.03 7.62
CA GLU A 35 -7.49 5.81 6.20
C GLU A 35 -6.21 6.53 5.78
N SER A 36 -5.96 7.72 6.34
CA SER A 36 -4.73 8.46 6.08
C SER A 36 -3.49 7.65 6.45
N THR A 37 -3.52 6.85 7.53
CA THR A 37 -2.40 5.98 7.92
C THR A 37 -2.16 4.86 6.91
N LEU A 38 -3.23 4.27 6.36
CA LEU A 38 -3.15 3.23 5.33
C LEU A 38 -2.63 3.80 4.00
N LEU A 39 -3.07 5.00 3.63
CA LEU A 39 -2.61 5.67 2.42
C LEU A 39 -1.15 6.14 2.55
N VAL A 40 -0.77 6.70 3.70
CA VAL A 40 0.61 7.11 3.97
C VAL A 40 1.57 5.92 3.91
N SER A 41 1.21 4.78 4.52
CA SER A 41 2.04 3.56 4.42
C SER A 41 2.20 3.08 2.97
N SER A 42 1.16 3.22 2.16
CA SER A 42 1.22 2.90 0.72
C SER A 42 2.16 3.86 -0.04
N VAL A 43 2.15 5.15 0.29
CA VAL A 43 3.06 6.15 -0.29
C VAL A 43 4.52 5.88 0.10
N PHE A 44 4.79 5.49 1.35
CA PHE A 44 6.12 5.13 1.85
C PHE A 44 6.57 3.72 1.43
N PHE A 45 6.76 3.48 0.13
CA PHE A 45 7.25 2.22 -0.44
C PHE A 45 6.33 0.99 -0.25
N GLY A 46 5.10 1.21 0.19
CA GLY A 46 4.13 0.16 0.47
C GLY A 46 3.09 -0.09 -0.62
N ALA A 47 3.09 0.68 -1.70
CA ALA A 47 2.01 0.71 -2.70
C ALA A 47 1.73 -0.66 -3.35
N PRO A 48 2.75 -1.49 -3.69
CA PRO A 48 2.51 -2.83 -4.22
C PRO A 48 1.71 -3.68 -3.22
N GLY A 49 2.15 -3.73 -1.97
CA GLY A 49 1.47 -4.49 -0.92
C GLY A 49 0.09 -3.95 -0.56
N GLY A 50 -0.08 -2.63 -0.55
CA GLY A 50 -1.35 -1.95 -0.34
C GLY A 50 -2.38 -2.29 -1.42
N LEU A 51 -2.00 -2.20 -2.70
CA LEU A 51 -2.86 -2.55 -3.83
C LEU A 51 -3.24 -4.03 -3.82
N VAL A 52 -2.27 -4.93 -3.61
CA VAL A 52 -2.52 -6.37 -3.53
C VAL A 52 -3.52 -6.67 -2.41
N ALA A 53 -3.30 -6.11 -1.20
CA ALA A 53 -4.24 -6.27 -0.09
C ALA A 53 -5.62 -5.70 -0.42
N MET A 54 -5.68 -4.52 -1.06
CA MET A 54 -6.92 -3.84 -1.41
C MET A 54 -7.80 -4.71 -2.33
N TYR A 55 -7.22 -5.25 -3.40
CA TYR A 55 -7.94 -6.10 -4.35
C TYR A 55 -8.24 -7.50 -3.79
N GLN A 56 -7.29 -8.12 -3.10
CA GLN A 56 -7.46 -9.48 -2.56
C GLN A 56 -8.49 -9.52 -1.43
N LEU A 57 -8.48 -8.52 -0.54
CA LEU A 57 -9.41 -8.43 0.59
C LEU A 57 -10.71 -7.68 0.23
N ARG A 58 -10.83 -7.21 -1.02
CA ARG A 58 -11.91 -6.34 -1.50
C ARG A 58 -12.15 -5.19 -0.52
N HIS A 59 -11.07 -4.58 -0.07
CA HIS A 59 -11.08 -3.56 0.96
C HIS A 59 -11.18 -2.19 0.31
N LYS A 60 -12.31 -1.49 0.46
CA LYS A 60 -12.50 -0.10 -0.03
C LYS A 60 -12.18 0.10 -1.53
N THR A 61 -12.41 -0.91 -2.36
CA THR A 61 -12.25 -0.81 -3.83
C THR A 61 -13.23 0.14 -4.50
N ASN A 62 -14.32 0.51 -3.82
CA ASN A 62 -15.31 1.48 -4.30
C ASN A 62 -15.05 2.92 -3.83
N HIS A 63 -14.01 3.16 -3.01
CA HIS A 63 -13.63 4.53 -2.61
C HIS A 63 -12.62 5.08 -3.61
N TRP A 64 -13.11 5.94 -4.51
CA TRP A 64 -12.34 6.46 -5.65
C TRP A 64 -11.00 7.07 -5.23
N TYR A 65 -10.96 7.90 -4.18
CA TYR A 65 -9.71 8.52 -3.71
C TYR A 65 -8.75 7.51 -3.11
N PHE A 66 -9.26 6.47 -2.44
CA PHE A 66 -8.43 5.43 -1.83
C PHE A 66 -7.75 4.56 -2.89
N VAL A 67 -8.50 4.22 -3.95
CA VAL A 67 -7.98 3.53 -5.14
C VAL A 67 -6.96 4.43 -5.86
N PHE A 68 -7.34 5.69 -6.11
CA PHE A 68 -6.51 6.64 -6.85
C PHE A 68 -5.15 6.88 -6.18
N ILE A 69 -5.13 7.12 -4.86
CA ILE A 69 -3.88 7.40 -4.13
C ILE A 69 -2.97 6.17 -4.12
N ASN A 70 -3.51 4.95 -3.97
CA ASN A 70 -2.72 3.72 -4.04
C ASN A 70 -2.09 3.52 -5.44
N TRP A 71 -2.86 3.74 -6.51
CA TRP A 71 -2.34 3.66 -7.89
C TRP A 71 -1.31 4.75 -8.18
N LEU A 72 -1.56 5.98 -7.75
CA LEU A 72 -0.63 7.09 -7.90
C LEU A 72 0.70 6.79 -7.18
N ALA A 73 0.64 6.29 -5.95
CA ALA A 73 1.81 5.88 -5.19
C ALA A 73 2.61 4.77 -5.91
N LEU A 74 1.92 3.80 -6.52
CA LEU A 74 2.58 2.75 -7.30
C LEU A 74 3.29 3.33 -8.52
N ILE A 75 2.63 4.19 -9.30
CA ILE A 75 3.21 4.81 -10.49
C ILE A 75 4.48 5.61 -10.13
N VAL A 76 4.43 6.39 -9.05
CA VAL A 76 5.60 7.15 -8.57
C VAL A 76 6.74 6.19 -8.18
N GLN A 77 6.45 5.12 -7.44
CA GLN A 77 7.47 4.15 -7.04
C GLN A 77 8.09 3.42 -8.23
N VAL A 78 7.28 3.00 -9.21
CA VAL A 78 7.78 2.39 -10.45
C VAL A 78 8.64 3.36 -11.25
N THR A 79 8.24 4.63 -11.35
CA THR A 79 9.00 5.66 -12.08
C THR A 79 10.37 5.88 -11.43
N VAL A 80 10.40 6.03 -10.10
CA VAL A 80 11.65 6.15 -9.32
C VAL A 80 12.51 4.90 -9.49
N PHE A 81 11.92 3.71 -9.44
CA PHE A 81 12.62 2.45 -9.62
C PHE A 81 13.29 2.35 -11.01
N VAL A 82 12.56 2.68 -12.07
CA VAL A 82 13.09 2.67 -13.45
C VAL A 82 14.23 3.68 -13.60
N TYR A 83 14.07 4.90 -13.06
CA TYR A 83 15.13 5.91 -13.06
C TYR A 83 16.42 5.42 -12.39
N PHE A 84 16.31 4.78 -11.22
CA PHE A 84 17.47 4.19 -10.52
C PHE A 84 18.06 2.95 -11.21
N LEU A 85 17.32 2.28 -12.09
CA LEU A 85 17.82 1.15 -12.88
C LEU A 85 18.59 1.63 -14.12
N THR A 86 18.19 2.78 -14.68
CA THR A 86 18.85 3.39 -15.84
C THR A 86 20.10 4.20 -15.51
N LEU A 87 20.32 4.50 -14.23
CA LEU A 87 21.49 5.22 -13.71
C LEU A 87 22.62 4.25 -13.37
#